data_AF-A0A7S0LYC4-F1
#
_entry.id   AF-A0A7S0LYC4-F1
#
_cell.length_a   1.000
_cell.length_b   1.000
_cell.length_c   1.000
_cell.angle_alpha   90.00
_cell.angle_beta   90.00
_cell.angle_gamma   90.00
#
_symmetry.space_group_name_H-M   'P 1'
#
loop_
_entity.id
_entity.type
_entity.pdbx_description
1 polymer ?
#
loop_
_entity_poly.entity_id
_entity_poly.type
_entity_poly.pdbx_seq_one_letter_code
_entity_poly.pdbx_strand_id
1 'polypeptide(L)'
;CARAAPTGRRPPGFVGEAAGGGAALSCACCFATVCLDAQPHARFRKQFRAMFVQNCAVDRARAGPGGDAAVLCKTCKAEIGAMDSDEVFHFFDVIPSTG
;
A
#
# COMPACT_ATOMS: atom_id res chain seq x y z
N CYS A 1 17.59 -15.97 -14.69
CA CYS A 1 18.47 -16.03 -13.50
C CYS A 1 17.56 -16.15 -12.27
N ALA A 2 17.85 -17.12 -11.41
CA ALA A 2 16.87 -17.81 -10.57
C ALA A 2 16.24 -16.96 -9.45
N ARG A 3 14.95 -17.22 -9.20
CA ARG A 3 14.18 -16.76 -8.03
C ARG A 3 14.71 -17.42 -6.76
N ALA A 4 14.94 -16.62 -5.72
CA ALA A 4 15.01 -17.09 -4.34
C ALA A 4 13.80 -16.53 -3.59
N ALA A 5 13.04 -17.41 -2.93
CA ALA A 5 11.95 -17.04 -2.03
C ALA A 5 12.51 -16.93 -0.59
N PRO A 6 12.29 -15.83 0.16
CA PRO A 6 12.68 -15.78 1.55
C PRO A 6 11.63 -16.48 2.44
N THR A 7 12.13 -17.40 3.27
CA THR A 7 11.42 -18.12 4.31
C THR A 7 11.12 -17.19 5.50
N GLY A 8 9.85 -16.99 5.82
CA GLY A 8 9.42 -16.24 7.02
C GLY A 8 8.11 -16.78 7.58
N ARG A 9 8.11 -17.18 8.86
CA ARG A 9 6.94 -17.70 9.60
C ARG A 9 5.79 -16.69 9.60
N ARG A 10 4.57 -17.16 9.32
CA ARG A 10 3.32 -16.37 9.33
C ARG A 10 2.64 -16.45 10.72
N PRO A 11 2.22 -15.34 11.34
CA PRO A 11 1.51 -15.35 12.62
C PRO A 11 0.05 -15.86 12.48
N PRO A 12 -0.54 -16.44 13.56
CA PRO A 12 -1.90 -16.95 13.54
C PRO A 12 -2.92 -15.79 13.60
N GLY A 13 -3.91 -15.81 12.71
CA GLY A 13 -4.93 -14.75 12.55
C GLY A 13 -5.08 -14.24 11.11
N PHE A 14 -4.10 -14.56 10.25
CA PHE A 14 -4.22 -14.35 8.81
C PHE A 14 -5.07 -15.49 8.23
N VAL A 15 -6.37 -15.24 8.03
CA VAL A 15 -7.20 -16.08 7.17
C VAL A 15 -6.49 -16.21 5.81
N GLY A 16 -6.32 -17.46 5.33
CA GLY A 16 -5.80 -17.75 3.99
C GLY A 16 -6.64 -17.07 2.92
N GLU A 17 -6.15 -16.86 1.71
CA GLU A 17 -5.95 -17.95 0.76
C GLU A 17 -5.15 -17.43 -0.45
N ALA A 18 -4.23 -18.26 -0.96
CA ALA A 18 -3.37 -17.92 -2.09
C ALA A 18 -4.14 -18.11 -3.42
N ALA A 19 -4.68 -17.05 -4.01
CA ALA A 19 -5.15 -17.01 -5.41
C ALA A 19 -5.55 -15.59 -5.84
N GLY A 20 -4.57 -14.71 -6.05
CA GLY A 20 -4.82 -13.39 -6.62
C GLY A 20 -3.56 -12.55 -6.49
N GLY A 21 -2.92 -12.24 -7.62
CA GLY A 21 -1.78 -11.32 -7.60
C GLY A 21 -2.19 -10.04 -6.88
N GLY A 22 -1.38 -9.59 -5.92
CA GLY A 22 -1.56 -8.27 -5.34
C GLY A 22 -1.67 -7.23 -6.46
N ALA A 23 -2.55 -6.25 -6.28
CA ALA A 23 -2.70 -5.21 -7.29
C ALA A 23 -1.46 -4.31 -7.25
N ALA A 24 -0.87 -4.06 -8.43
CA ALA A 24 0.08 -2.97 -8.53
C ALA A 24 -0.69 -1.65 -8.50
N LEU A 25 -0.20 -0.69 -7.73
CA LEU A 25 -0.79 0.64 -7.58
C LEU A 25 0.12 1.69 -8.17
N SER A 26 -0.46 2.64 -8.88
CA SER A 26 0.23 3.79 -9.44
C SER A 26 -0.39 5.09 -8.93
N CYS A 27 0.44 6.12 -8.74
CA CYS A 27 -0.04 7.45 -8.38
C CYS A 27 -0.96 8.00 -9.48
N ALA A 28 -2.16 8.47 -9.13
CA ALA A 28 -3.10 9.02 -10.10
C ALA A 28 -2.61 10.33 -10.77
N CYS A 29 -1.64 11.01 -10.17
CA CYS A 29 -1.15 12.31 -10.63
C CYS A 29 0.07 12.21 -11.55
N CYS A 30 0.96 11.23 -11.35
CA CYS A 30 2.20 11.09 -12.14
C CYS A 30 2.48 9.67 -12.65
N PHE A 31 1.57 8.72 -12.43
CA PHE A 31 1.68 7.31 -12.84
C PHE A 31 2.89 6.55 -12.28
N ALA A 32 3.64 7.12 -11.34
CA ALA A 32 4.70 6.42 -10.64
C ALA A 32 4.12 5.21 -9.88
N THR A 33 4.72 4.04 -10.04
CA THR A 33 4.37 2.86 -9.25
C THR A 33 4.67 3.11 -7.78
N VAL A 34 3.66 2.95 -6.93
CA VAL A 34 3.74 3.20 -5.48
C VAL A 34 3.63 1.91 -4.64
N CYS A 35 3.05 0.86 -5.21
CA CYS A 35 2.99 -0.46 -4.59
C CYS A 35 2.91 -1.54 -5.67
N LEU A 36 3.50 -2.71 -5.41
CA LEU A 36 3.44 -3.87 -6.31
C LEU A 36 2.62 -5.03 -5.72
N ASP A 37 2.27 -4.94 -4.44
CA ASP A 37 1.56 -5.99 -3.71
C ASP A 37 0.55 -5.36 -2.76
N ALA A 38 -0.50 -4.80 -3.35
CA ALA A 38 -1.59 -4.21 -2.60
C ALA A 38 -2.78 -5.16 -2.54
N GLN A 39 -3.33 -5.32 -1.33
CA GLN A 39 -4.53 -6.10 -1.11
C GLN A 39 -5.76 -5.18 -1.18
N PRO A 40 -6.84 -5.60 -1.85
CA PRO A 40 -8.06 -4.81 -1.88
C PRO A 40 -8.65 -4.72 -0.46
N HIS A 41 -9.16 -3.54 -0.10
CA HIS A 41 -9.90 -3.39 1.15
C HIS A 41 -11.22 -4.15 1.06
N ALA A 42 -11.51 -5.03 2.02
CA ALA A 42 -12.68 -5.91 2.01
C ALA A 42 -14.02 -5.18 1.84
N ARG A 43 -14.10 -3.93 2.33
CA ARG A 43 -15.32 -3.10 2.30
C ARG A 43 -15.41 -2.11 1.14
N PHE A 44 -14.27 -1.65 0.60
CA PHE A 44 -14.23 -0.51 -0.31
C PHE A 44 -13.42 -0.84 -1.55
N ARG A 45 -14.10 -0.94 -2.70
CA ARG A 45 -13.51 -1.40 -3.97
C ARG A 45 -12.42 -0.49 -4.55
N LYS A 46 -12.30 0.76 -4.07
CA LYS A 46 -11.30 1.74 -4.50
C LYS A 46 -10.19 1.97 -3.47
N GLN A 47 -10.21 1.24 -2.36
CA GLN A 47 -9.19 1.37 -1.32
C GLN A 47 -8.34 0.12 -1.27
N PHE A 48 -7.06 0.31 -1.01
CA PHE A 48 -6.09 -0.77 -0.99
C PHE A 48 -5.21 -0.66 0.25
N ARG A 49 -4.86 -1.80 0.82
CA ARG A 49 -3.94 -1.90 1.95
C ARG A 49 -2.63 -2.52 1.50
N ALA A 50 -1.52 -1.99 1.98
CA ALA A 50 -0.20 -2.55 1.72
C ALA A 50 0.71 -2.43 2.95
N MET A 51 1.58 -3.41 3.12
CA MET A 51 2.66 -3.36 4.11
C MET A 51 3.96 -2.83 3.49
N PHE A 52 4.15 -3.03 2.19
CA PHE A 52 5.35 -2.62 1.47
C PHE A 52 5.00 -1.64 0.36
N VAL A 53 5.62 -0.46 0.40
CA VAL A 53 5.41 0.62 -0.55
C VAL A 53 6.74 1.08 -1.12
N GLN A 54 6.70 1.60 -2.33
CA GLN A 54 7.84 2.22 -2.99
C GLN A 54 7.44 3.61 -3.44
N ASN A 55 8.39 4.51 -3.62
CA ASN A 55 8.10 5.87 -4.11
C ASN A 55 7.05 6.64 -3.27
N CYS A 56 6.92 6.31 -1.99
CA CYS A 56 6.07 6.99 -1.02
C CYS A 56 6.93 7.74 0.01
N ALA A 57 6.40 8.84 0.53
CA ALA A 57 6.94 9.60 1.65
C ALA A 57 5.85 9.78 2.71
N VAL A 58 6.17 9.51 3.98
CA VAL A 58 5.21 9.61 5.08
C VAL A 58 5.45 10.93 5.81
N ASP A 59 4.46 11.80 5.82
CA ASP A 59 4.50 13.07 6.55
C ASP A 59 3.92 12.86 7.96
N ARG A 60 4.77 12.40 8.88
CA ARG A 60 4.42 12.23 10.30
C ARG A 60 4.18 13.57 11.02
N ALA A 61 4.56 14.71 10.43
CA ALA A 61 4.26 16.01 11.01
C ALA A 61 2.79 16.41 10.80
N ARG A 62 2.12 15.81 9.82
CA ARG A 62 0.68 15.97 9.54
C ARG A 62 -0.14 14.80 10.10
N ALA A 63 0.35 14.12 11.13
CA ALA A 63 -0.42 13.06 11.76
C ALA A 63 -1.73 13.61 12.33
N GLY A 64 -2.85 13.03 11.93
CA GLY A 64 -4.17 13.37 12.45
C GLY A 64 -4.29 13.05 13.95
N PRO A 65 -5.39 13.45 14.60
CA PRO A 65 -5.66 13.09 16.00
C PRO A 65 -5.75 11.57 16.23
N GLY A 66 -5.89 10.77 15.17
CA GLY A 66 -5.86 9.30 15.20
C GLY A 66 -4.46 8.68 15.08
N GLY A 67 -3.41 9.49 14.94
CA GLY A 67 -2.05 9.01 14.70
C GLY A 67 -1.79 8.55 13.26
N ASP A 68 -2.77 8.72 12.37
CA ASP A 68 -2.64 8.45 10.94
C ASP A 68 -1.80 9.53 10.26
N ALA A 69 -0.68 9.14 9.66
CA ALA A 69 0.21 10.05 8.95
C ALA A 69 -0.09 10.07 7.45
N ALA A 70 -0.10 11.26 6.85
CA ALA A 70 -0.36 11.40 5.42
C ALA A 70 0.75 10.75 4.58
N VAL A 71 0.36 10.02 3.53
CA VAL A 71 1.28 9.36 2.59
C VAL A 71 1.26 10.13 1.27
N LEU A 72 2.42 10.67 0.92
CA LEU A 72 2.64 11.46 -0.28
C LEU A 72 3.43 10.67 -1.31
N CYS A 73 3.14 10.87 -2.58
CA CYS A 73 3.99 10.40 -3.67
C CYS A 73 5.35 11.11 -3.60
N LYS A 74 6.44 10.37 -3.58
CA LYS A 74 7.80 10.93 -3.55
C LYS A 74 8.11 11.74 -4.82
N THR A 75 7.51 11.38 -5.95
CA THR A 75 7.74 11.98 -7.27
C THR A 75 7.00 13.31 -7.46
N CYS A 76 5.68 13.34 -7.26
CA CYS A 76 4.86 14.53 -7.52
C CYS A 76 4.30 15.22 -6.27
N LYS A 77 4.58 14.67 -5.07
CA LYS A 77 4.08 15.18 -3.78
C LYS A 77 2.56 15.14 -3.59
N ALA A 78 1.81 14.54 -4.52
CA ALA A 78 0.38 14.31 -4.35
C ALA A 78 0.13 13.39 -3.14
N GLU A 79 -0.92 13.69 -2.38
CA GLU A 79 -1.42 12.81 -1.33
C GLU A 79 -2.12 11.61 -1.95
N ILE A 80 -1.68 10.41 -1.58
CA ILE A 80 -2.13 9.16 -2.20
C ILE A 80 -2.70 8.17 -1.17
N GLY A 81 -2.52 8.45 0.12
CA GLY A 81 -2.93 7.55 1.19
C GLY A 81 -2.64 8.08 2.59
N ALA A 82 -2.85 7.21 3.58
CA ALA A 82 -2.49 7.42 4.98
C ALA A 82 -1.79 6.16 5.53
N MET A 83 -0.95 6.32 6.54
CA MET A 83 -0.29 5.25 7.27
C MET A 83 -0.80 5.24 8.70
N ASP A 84 -1.34 4.11 9.15
CA ASP A 84 -1.83 3.96 10.52
C ASP A 84 -0.72 3.63 11.52
N SER A 85 -1.08 3.53 12.79
CA SER A 85 -0.18 3.19 13.90
C SER A 85 0.39 1.76 13.82
N ASP A 86 -0.25 0.87 13.08
CA ASP A 86 0.21 -0.51 12.85
C ASP A 86 1.16 -0.60 11.64
N GLU A 87 1.61 0.55 11.15
CA GLU A 87 2.47 0.71 9.98
C GLU A 87 1.86 0.17 8.68
N VAL A 88 0.53 0.13 8.59
CA VAL A 88 -0.19 -0.29 7.38
C VAL A 88 -0.58 0.93 6.55
N PHE A 89 -0.28 0.86 5.26
CA PHE A 89 -0.62 1.90 4.29
C PHE A 89 -2.02 1.67 3.74
N HIS A 90 -2.84 2.71 3.78
CA HIS A 90 -4.19 2.76 3.21
C HIS A 90 -4.20 3.75 2.04
N PHE A 91 -4.35 3.23 0.82
CA PHE A 91 -4.40 4.03 -0.40
C PHE A 91 -5.84 4.27 -0.85
N PHE A 92 -6.14 5.47 -1.35
CA PHE A 92 -7.47 5.84 -1.85
C PHE A 92 -7.46 6.58 -3.20
N ASP A 93 -6.41 7.34 -3.52
CA ASP A 93 -6.25 8.06 -4.80
C ASP A 93 -5.15 7.43 -5.68
N VAL A 94 -5.32 6.15 -5.96
CA VAL A 94 -4.38 5.32 -6.73
C VAL A 94 -5.07 4.62 -7.90
N ILE A 95 -4.29 4.36 -8.95
CA ILE A 95 -4.71 3.60 -10.12
C ILE A 95 -4.25 2.16 -9.94
N PRO A 96 -5.17 1.19 -9.74
CA PRO A 96 -4.82 -0.21 -9.72
C PRO A 96 -4.60 -0.72 -11.15
N SER A 97 -3.52 -1.46 -11.35
CA SER A 97 -3.25 -2.26 -12.54
C SER A 97 -3.34 -3.73 -12.17
N THR A 98 -4.27 -4.45 -12.80
CA THR A 98 -4.46 -5.89 -12.65
C THR A 98 -3.29 -6.62 -13.32
N GLY A 99 -2.62 -7.51 -12.58
CA GLY A 99 -1.69 -8.49 -13.14
C GLY A 99 -2.40 -9.77 -13.54
#